data_AF-A0A4R6QMQ8-F1
#
_entry.id   AF-A0A4R6QMQ8-F1
#
_cell.length_a   1.000
_cell.length_b   1.000
_cell.length_c   1.000
_cell.angle_alpha   90.00
_cell.angle_beta   90.00
_cell.angle_gamma   90.00
#
_symmetry.space_group_name_H-M   'P 1'
#
loop_
_entity.id
_entity.type
_entity.pdbx_description
1 polymer ?
#
loop_
_entity_poly.entity_id
_entity_poly.type
_entity_poly.pdbx_seq_one_letter_code
_entity_poly.pdbx_strand_id
1 'polypeptide(L)'
;MPLRAHQRGISLLEVIVALVILSSFGAALFVWAGQTLQIATRAQVLQQEAELERNVSEHAASINPAATSEGRLDTPTHRFAWKATAILGPVDHVRHPQGLSPYQVGLYKLSYIVTENDTNKVVLTSEREAAGFLQVRPRGSGGPMGFGL
;
A
#
# COMPACT_ATOMS: atom_id res chain seq x y z
N MET A 1 -10.32 77.72 18.55
CA MET A 1 -11.41 77.21 17.68
C MET A 1 -11.28 75.69 17.61
N PRO A 2 -12.17 74.90 18.23
CA PRO A 2 -12.16 73.45 18.04
C PRO A 2 -13.01 73.08 16.81
N LEU A 3 -12.41 72.38 15.86
CA LEU A 3 -13.12 71.78 14.74
C LEU A 3 -14.01 70.66 15.29
N ARG A 4 -15.33 70.88 15.29
CA ARG A 4 -16.31 69.86 15.67
C ARG A 4 -16.24 68.73 14.64
N ALA A 5 -15.66 67.60 15.03
CA ALA A 5 -15.78 66.35 14.29
C ALA A 5 -17.27 65.98 14.21
N HIS A 6 -17.84 66.03 13.00
CA HIS A 6 -19.18 65.53 12.74
C HIS A 6 -19.17 64.03 13.00
N GLN A 7 -19.77 63.60 14.12
CA GLN A 7 -20.13 62.20 14.33
C GLN A 7 -21.24 61.85 13.34
N ARG A 8 -20.85 61.29 12.19
CA ARG A 8 -21.80 60.67 11.25
C ARG A 8 -22.30 59.39 11.92
N GLY A 9 -23.56 59.37 12.33
CA GLY A 9 -24.22 58.16 12.80
C GLY A 9 -24.22 57.11 11.69
N ILE A 10 -23.97 55.85 12.04
CA ILE A 10 -24.03 54.73 11.11
C ILE A 10 -25.44 54.69 10.52
N SER A 11 -25.54 54.76 9.20
CA SER A 11 -26.83 54.69 8.50
C SER A 11 -27.42 53.30 8.64
N LEU A 12 -28.74 53.18 8.81
CA LEU A 12 -29.44 51.89 8.84
C LEU A 12 -29.15 51.04 7.60
N LEU A 13 -28.98 51.68 6.44
CA LEU A 13 -28.60 51.02 5.20
C LEU A 13 -27.17 50.45 5.26
N GLU A 14 -26.25 51.13 5.95
CA GLU A 14 -24.86 50.70 6.10
C GLU A 14 -24.75 49.46 7.00
N VAL A 15 -25.57 49.37 8.06
CA VAL A 15 -25.65 48.17 8.91
C VAL A 15 -26.14 46.97 8.11
N ILE A 16 -27.18 47.14 7.30
CA ILE A 16 -27.72 46.06 6.47
C ILE A 16 -26.68 45.61 5.44
N VAL A 17 -26.02 46.55 4.76
CA VAL A 17 -24.95 46.23 3.79
C VAL A 17 -23.80 45.49 4.48
N ALA A 18 -23.36 45.94 5.66
CA ALA A 18 -22.31 45.27 6.42
C ALA A 18 -22.70 43.85 6.83
N LEU A 19 -23.95 43.62 7.25
CA LEU A 19 -24.47 42.28 7.57
C LEU A 19 -24.54 41.38 6.34
N VAL A 20 -24.96 41.90 5.18
CA VAL A 20 -24.99 41.15 3.92
C VAL A 20 -23.58 40.77 3.49
N ILE A 21 -22.64 41.70 3.55
CA ILE A 21 -21.23 41.42 3.23
C ILE A 21 -20.69 40.36 4.18
N LEU A 22 -20.86 40.55 5.49
CA LEU A 22 -20.36 39.63 6.50
C LEU A 22 -20.95 38.22 6.35
N SER A 23 -22.26 38.12 6.11
CA SER A 23 -22.93 36.82 5.89
C SER A 23 -22.45 36.14 4.61
N SER A 24 -22.21 36.89 3.53
CA SER A 24 -21.67 36.32 2.29
C SER A 24 -20.25 35.77 2.48
N PHE A 25 -19.38 36.47 3.21
CA PHE A 25 -18.05 35.98 3.56
C PHE A 25 -18.11 34.75 4.46
N GLY A 26 -18.99 34.75 5.47
CA GLY A 26 -19.21 33.60 6.34
C GLY A 26 -19.63 32.36 5.54
N ALA A 27 -20.60 32.51 4.63
CA ALA A 27 -21.04 31.42 3.77
C ALA A 27 -19.90 30.86 2.90
N ALA A 28 -19.09 31.73 2.29
CA ALA A 28 -17.94 31.32 1.49
C ALA A 28 -16.89 30.54 2.31
N LEU A 29 -16.60 30.98 3.54
CA LEU A 29 -15.68 30.30 4.45
C LEU A 29 -16.18 28.92 4.87
N PHE A 30 -17.48 28.77 5.14
CA PHE A 30 -18.06 27.47 5.46
C PHE A 30 -17.98 26.48 4.30
N VAL A 31 -18.22 26.95 3.07
CA VAL A 31 -18.07 26.12 1.86
C VAL A 31 -16.61 25.68 1.69
N TRP A 32 -15.65 26.60 1.83
CA TRP A 32 -14.24 26.29 1.73
C TRP A 32 -13.75 25.30 2.81
N ALA A 33 -14.20 25.48 4.06
CA ALA A 33 -13.89 24.56 5.14
C ALA A 33 -14.44 23.15 4.86
N GLY A 34 -15.69 23.07 4.37
CA GLY A 34 -16.31 21.81 3.96
C GLY A 34 -15.52 21.10 2.85
N GLN A 35 -15.06 21.86 1.84
CA GLN A 35 -14.24 21.31 0.76
C GLN A 35 -12.90 20.77 1.27
N THR A 36 -12.24 21.49 2.18
CA THR A 36 -10.94 21.07 2.74
C THR A 36 -11.08 19.77 3.53
N LEU A 37 -12.14 19.64 4.34
CA LEU A 37 -12.41 18.40 5.09
C LEU A 37 -12.72 17.22 4.16
N GLN A 38 -13.47 17.44 3.07
CA GLN A 38 -13.74 16.39 2.09
C GLN A 38 -12.47 15.93 1.37
N ILE A 39 -11.59 16.87 0.99
CA ILE A 39 -10.31 16.54 0.37
C ILE A 39 -9.44 15.74 1.35
N ALA A 40 -9.35 16.17 2.61
CA ALA A 40 -8.60 15.45 3.64
C ALA A 40 -9.11 14.02 3.83
N THR A 41 -10.42 13.84 3.89
CA THR A 41 -11.05 12.50 4.03
C THR A 41 -10.71 11.61 2.83
N ARG A 42 -10.80 12.14 1.60
CA ARG A 42 -10.42 11.39 0.39
C ARG A 42 -8.95 11.04 0.37
N ALA A 43 -8.08 11.96 0.78
CA ALA A 43 -6.64 11.71 0.85
C ALA A 43 -6.32 10.59 1.85
N GLN A 44 -7.00 10.55 2.99
CA GLN A 44 -6.83 9.47 3.98
C GLN A 44 -7.22 8.10 3.41
N VAL A 45 -8.35 8.01 2.70
CA VAL A 45 -8.79 6.75 2.06
C VAL A 45 -7.77 6.27 1.03
N LEU A 46 -7.28 7.18 0.17
CA LEU A 46 -6.26 6.84 -0.83
C LEU A 46 -4.94 6.40 -0.20
N GLN A 47 -4.55 7.02 0.91
CA GLN A 47 -3.33 6.64 1.64
C GLN A 47 -3.47 5.23 2.23
N GLN A 48 -4.61 4.89 2.85
CA GLN A 48 -4.84 3.57 3.42
C GLN A 48 -4.80 2.48 2.34
N GLU A 49 -5.40 2.73 1.18
CA GLU A 49 -5.35 1.81 0.04
C GLU A 49 -3.92 1.60 -0.48
N ALA A 50 -3.14 2.68 -0.62
CA ALA A 50 -1.75 2.61 -1.05
C ALA A 50 -0.85 1.86 -0.03
N GLU A 51 -1.10 2.03 1.27
CA GLU A 51 -0.40 1.29 2.32
C GLU A 51 -0.72 -0.21 2.26
N LEU A 52 -1.97 -0.60 2.01
CA LEU A 52 -2.35 -1.99 1.83
C LEU A 52 -1.67 -2.62 0.60
N GLU A 53 -1.68 -1.93 -0.54
CA GLU A 53 -1.02 -2.43 -1.75
C GLU A 53 0.50 -2.59 -1.57
N ARG A 54 1.12 -1.63 -0.87
CA ARG A 54 2.53 -1.70 -0.50
C ARG A 54 2.81 -2.90 0.40
N ASN A 55 2.01 -3.12 1.44
CA ASN A 55 2.17 -4.25 2.36
C ASN A 55 2.03 -5.60 1.64
N VAL A 56 1.07 -5.72 0.71
CA VAL A 56 0.94 -6.92 -0.13
C VAL A 56 2.19 -7.12 -0.98
N SER A 57 2.72 -6.05 -1.57
CA SER A 57 3.90 -6.12 -2.44
C SER A 57 5.16 -6.52 -1.66
N GLU A 58 5.38 -5.93 -0.49
CA GLU A 58 6.50 -6.27 0.41
C GLU A 58 6.39 -7.72 0.90
N HIS A 59 5.19 -8.17 1.28
CA HIS A 59 4.97 -9.55 1.71
C HIS A 59 5.16 -10.55 0.56
N ALA A 60 4.63 -10.28 -0.63
CA ALA A 60 4.80 -11.12 -1.80
C ALA A 60 6.28 -11.29 -2.19
N ALA A 61 7.09 -10.24 -2.06
CA ALA A 61 8.52 -10.30 -2.31
C ALA A 61 9.29 -11.16 -1.28
N SER A 62 8.74 -11.35 -0.08
CA SER A 62 9.36 -12.16 0.98
C SER A 62 9.05 -13.66 0.87
N ILE A 63 8.01 -14.03 0.11
CA ILE A 63 7.55 -15.41 -0.01
C ILE A 63 8.31 -16.12 -1.13
N ASN A 64 8.78 -17.34 -0.86
CA ASN A 64 9.22 -18.26 -1.90
C ASN A 64 8.02 -19.13 -2.33
N PRO A 65 7.35 -18.85 -3.46
CA PRO A 65 6.14 -19.54 -3.87
C PRO A 65 6.35 -21.02 -4.21
N ALA A 66 7.59 -21.44 -4.49
CA ALA A 66 7.89 -22.84 -4.73
C ALA A 66 7.97 -23.67 -3.44
N ALA A 67 8.28 -23.03 -2.30
CA ALA A 67 8.33 -23.67 -0.99
C ALA A 67 7.01 -23.54 -0.22
N THR A 68 6.34 -22.38 -0.34
CA THR A 68 5.09 -22.09 0.37
C THR A 68 4.03 -21.62 -0.63
N SER A 69 3.28 -22.58 -1.15
CA SER A 69 2.28 -22.33 -2.19
C SER A 69 0.98 -21.74 -1.67
N GLU A 70 0.71 -21.78 -0.37
CA GLU A 70 -0.44 -21.12 0.24
C GLU A 70 -0.11 -20.71 1.67
N GLY A 71 -0.85 -19.72 2.16
CA GLY A 71 -0.70 -19.31 3.54
C GLY A 71 -1.63 -18.17 3.92
N ARG A 72 -1.52 -17.80 5.20
CA ARG A 72 -2.27 -16.71 5.81
C ARG A 72 -1.36 -15.91 6.73
N LEU A 73 -1.54 -14.60 6.72
CA LEU A 73 -0.89 -13.66 7.63
C LEU A 73 -1.99 -12.80 8.25
N ASP A 74 -2.14 -12.89 9.56
CA ASP A 74 -3.06 -12.05 10.32
C ASP A 74 -2.29 -10.88 10.91
N THR A 75 -2.74 -9.66 10.62
CA THR A 75 -2.35 -8.44 11.33
C THR A 75 -3.50 -8.02 12.25
N PRO A 76 -3.33 -7.02 13.13
CA PRO A 76 -4.43 -6.57 14.00
C PRO A 76 -5.68 -6.12 13.21
N THR A 77 -5.49 -5.51 12.04
CA THR A 77 -6.56 -4.89 11.25
C THR A 77 -7.00 -5.72 10.05
N HIS A 78 -6.09 -6.50 9.46
CA HIS A 78 -6.34 -7.22 8.21
C HIS A 78 -5.84 -8.66 8.26
N ARG A 79 -6.46 -9.50 7.46
CA ARG A 79 -6.02 -10.85 7.17
C ARG A 79 -5.66 -10.94 5.70
N PHE A 80 -4.43 -11.39 5.44
CA PHE A 80 -3.90 -11.62 4.11
C PHE A 80 -3.91 -13.13 3.87
N ALA A 81 -4.58 -13.58 2.81
CA ALA A 81 -4.54 -14.96 2.36
C ALA A 81 -3.95 -15.01 0.96
N TRP A 82 -3.03 -15.94 0.69
CA TRP A 82 -2.46 -16.10 -0.64
C TRP A 82 -2.48 -17.54 -1.11
N LYS A 83 -2.49 -17.69 -2.44
CA LYS A 83 -2.31 -18.95 -3.13
C LYS A 83 -1.43 -18.74 -4.36
N ALA A 84 -0.39 -19.56 -4.48
CA ALA A 84 0.54 -19.59 -5.59
C ALA A 84 0.16 -20.71 -6.56
N THR A 85 0.12 -20.37 -7.85
CA THR A 85 -0.11 -21.32 -8.94
C THR A 85 1.08 -21.25 -9.88
N ALA A 86 1.67 -22.40 -10.25
CA ALA A 86 2.79 -22.42 -11.17
C ALA A 86 2.34 -21.97 -12.57
N ILE A 87 2.97 -20.91 -13.09
CA ILE A 87 2.87 -20.49 -14.49
C ILE A 87 3.84 -21.32 -15.32
N LEU A 88 5.08 -21.44 -14.83
CA LEU A 88 6.12 -22.29 -15.40
C LEU A 88 6.66 -23.20 -14.29
N GLY A 89 6.58 -24.50 -14.53
CA GLY A 89 7.08 -25.51 -13.60
C GLY A 89 8.58 -25.38 -13.34
N PRO A 90 9.11 -25.98 -12.26
CA PRO A 90 10.51 -25.86 -11.90
C PRO A 90 11.42 -26.42 -13.00
N VAL A 91 12.34 -25.59 -13.50
CA VAL A 91 13.37 -25.97 -14.49
C VAL A 91 14.73 -25.98 -13.80
N ASP A 92 15.55 -26.98 -14.14
CA ASP A 92 16.93 -27.06 -13.67
C ASP A 92 17.74 -25.86 -14.18
N HIS A 93 18.32 -25.09 -13.26
CA HIS A 93 19.24 -24.03 -13.65
C HIS A 93 20.56 -24.66 -14.14
N VAL A 94 21.01 -24.30 -15.34
CA VAL A 94 22.34 -24.74 -15.83
C VAL A 94 23.36 -23.67 -15.42
N ARG A 95 24.44 -24.08 -14.73
CA ARG A 95 25.55 -23.19 -14.39
C ARG A 95 26.67 -23.38 -15.42
N HIS A 96 27.00 -22.33 -16.17
CA HIS A 96 28.20 -22.29 -17.01
C HIS A 96 29.45 -22.08 -16.11
N PRO A 97 30.62 -22.71 -16.34
CA PRO A 97 31.02 -23.53 -17.49
C PRO A 97 30.65 -25.01 -17.39
N GLN A 98 30.49 -25.59 -16.20
CA GLN A 98 30.11 -27.01 -16.01
C GLN A 98 29.36 -27.19 -14.67
N GLY A 99 28.16 -27.76 -14.72
CA GLY A 99 27.42 -28.27 -13.56
C GLY A 99 25.93 -27.93 -13.57
N LEU A 100 25.09 -28.94 -13.32
CA LEU A 100 23.69 -28.71 -12.99
C LEU A 100 23.60 -27.99 -11.63
N SER A 101 22.78 -26.93 -11.56
CA SER A 101 22.55 -26.20 -10.32
C SER A 101 21.86 -27.10 -9.28
N PRO A 102 22.18 -26.93 -7.99
CA PRO A 102 21.42 -27.58 -6.93
C PRO A 102 20.00 -27.04 -6.76
N TYR A 103 19.65 -25.97 -7.50
CA TYR A 103 18.33 -25.33 -7.44
C TYR A 103 17.56 -25.50 -8.76
N GLN A 104 16.27 -25.76 -8.62
CA GLN A 104 15.26 -25.55 -9.65
C GLN A 104 14.57 -24.23 -9.42
N VAL A 105 14.25 -23.52 -10.50
CA VAL A 105 13.50 -22.27 -10.46
C VAL A 105 12.22 -22.40 -11.27
N GLY A 106 11.13 -21.83 -10.79
CA GLY A 106 9.85 -21.78 -11.50
C GLY A 106 9.23 -20.40 -11.39
N LEU A 107 8.30 -20.09 -12.29
CA LEU A 107 7.52 -18.85 -12.25
C LEU A 107 6.14 -19.16 -11.69
N TYR A 108 5.69 -18.37 -10.72
CA TYR A 108 4.43 -18.58 -10.03
C TYR A 108 3.58 -17.31 -10.04
N LYS A 109 2.28 -17.49 -10.18
CA LYS A 109 1.26 -16.46 -9.95
C LYS A 109 0.78 -16.55 -8.51
N LEU A 110 0.96 -15.50 -7.72
CA LEU A 110 0.38 -15.35 -6.39
C LEU A 110 -0.94 -14.57 -6.49
N SER A 111 -2.03 -15.18 -6.05
CA SER A 111 -3.32 -14.52 -5.88
C SER A 111 -3.52 -14.22 -4.40
N TYR A 112 -3.67 -12.94 -4.07
CA TYR A 112 -3.91 -12.42 -2.73
C TYR A 112 -5.36 -12.00 -2.55
N ILE A 113 -5.91 -12.31 -1.38
CA ILE A 113 -7.17 -11.77 -0.88
C ILE A 113 -6.87 -11.15 0.48
N VAL A 114 -7.16 -9.86 0.61
CA VAL A 114 -7.05 -9.12 1.87
C VAL A 114 -8.45 -8.86 2.39
N THR A 115 -8.71 -9.32 3.61
CA THR A 115 -9.97 -9.09 4.32
C THR A 115 -9.73 -8.23 5.55
N GLU A 116 -10.62 -7.30 5.83
CA GLU A 116 -10.63 -6.57 7.09
C GLU A 116 -11.13 -7.49 8.22
N ASN A 117 -10.47 -7.49 9.37
CA ASN A 117 -10.77 -8.47 10.43
C ASN A 117 -12.12 -8.25 11.12
N ASP A 118 -12.54 -7.00 11.29
CA ASP A 118 -13.76 -6.65 12.02
C ASP A 118 -15.02 -6.97 11.22
N THR A 119 -15.01 -6.59 9.93
CA THR A 119 -16.16 -6.76 9.03
C THR A 119 -16.11 -8.04 8.20
N ASN A 120 -14.94 -8.72 8.18
CA ASN A 120 -14.62 -9.82 7.27
C ASN A 120 -14.86 -9.49 5.79
N LYS A 121 -14.85 -8.19 5.44
CA LYS A 121 -15.06 -7.70 4.08
C LYS A 121 -13.76 -7.80 3.30
N VAL A 122 -13.85 -8.27 2.05
CA VAL A 122 -12.71 -8.21 1.11
C VAL A 122 -12.45 -6.73 0.76
N VAL A 123 -11.26 -6.25 1.10
CA VAL A 123 -10.83 -4.87 0.85
C VAL A 123 -9.90 -4.76 -0.36
N LEU A 124 -9.14 -5.82 -0.67
CA LEU A 124 -8.22 -5.84 -1.81
C LEU A 124 -8.06 -7.27 -2.34
N THR A 125 -8.09 -7.39 -3.67
CA THR A 125 -7.66 -8.60 -4.38
C THR A 125 -6.51 -8.19 -5.30
N SER A 126 -5.40 -8.93 -5.23
CA SER A 126 -4.20 -8.60 -6.01
C SER A 126 -3.59 -9.86 -6.60
N GLU A 127 -3.04 -9.74 -7.81
CA GLU A 127 -2.29 -10.81 -8.46
C GLU A 127 -0.88 -10.33 -8.73
N ARG A 128 0.10 -11.18 -8.42
CA ARG A 128 1.53 -10.88 -8.61
C ARG A 128 2.23 -12.09 -9.21
N GLU A 129 3.28 -11.86 -9.98
CA GLU A 129 4.15 -12.91 -10.46
C GLU A 129 5.44 -12.89 -9.66
N ALA A 130 5.89 -14.05 -9.19
CA ALA A 130 7.14 -14.18 -8.47
C ALA A 130 7.88 -15.45 -8.88
N ALA A 131 9.20 -15.36 -8.92
CA ALA A 131 10.07 -16.51 -9.10
C ALA A 131 10.16 -17.30 -7.79
N GLY A 132 9.97 -18.61 -7.87
CA GLY A 132 10.17 -19.53 -6.76
C GLY A 132 11.38 -20.42 -7.01
N PHE A 133 12.02 -20.90 -5.94
CA PHE A 133 13.17 -21.80 -6.02
C PHE A 133 13.04 -22.99 -5.08
N LEU A 134 13.51 -24.15 -5.53
CA LEU A 134 13.59 -25.37 -4.74
C LEU A 134 15.01 -25.93 -4.79
N GLN A 135 15.58 -26.26 -3.63
CA GLN A 135 16.86 -26.96 -3.58
C GLN A 135 16.61 -28.46 -3.79
N VAL A 136 17.00 -28.99 -4.94
CA VAL A 136 16.81 -30.39 -5.33
C VAL A 136 18.06 -31.24 -5.15
N ARG A 137 19.23 -30.62 -4.88
CA ARG A 137 20.48 -31.34 -4.59
C ARG A 137 21.20 -30.80 -3.35
N PRO A 138 21.86 -31.67 -2.56
CA PRO A 138 22.75 -31.25 -1.49
C PRO A 138 23.84 -30.33 -2.05
N ARG A 139 24.14 -29.24 -1.35
CA ARG A 139 25.27 -28.38 -1.70
C ARG A 139 26.53 -29.21 -1.43
N GLY A 140 27.26 -29.61 -2.48
CA GLY A 140 28.48 -30.39 -2.33
C GLY A 140 29.44 -29.65 -1.39
N SER A 141 29.71 -30.23 -0.23
CA SER A 141 30.76 -29.76 0.67
C SER A 141 32.09 -29.93 -0.05
N GLY A 142 32.73 -28.83 -0.44
CA GLY A 142 34.14 -28.86 -0.81
C GLY A 142 34.93 -29.34 0.40
N GLY A 143 35.24 -30.64 0.44
CA GLY A 143 36.12 -31.20 1.46
C GLY A 143 37.49 -30.52 1.36
N PRO A 144 38.19 -30.30 2.49
CA PRO A 144 39.52 -29.71 2.45
C PRO A 144 40.42 -30.57 1.56
N MET A 145 41.02 -29.95 0.55
CA MET A 145 42.06 -30.55 -0.27
C MET A 145 43.22 -30.95 0.66
N GLY A 146 43.27 -32.22 1.02
CA GLY A 146 44.42 -32.81 1.67
C GLY A 146 45.60 -32.76 0.70
N PHE A 147 46.50 -31.81 0.90
CA PHE A 147 47.84 -31.89 0.33
C PHE A 147 48.58 -33.02 1.05
N GLY A 148 48.58 -34.19 0.42
CA GLY A 148 49.51 -35.26 0.75
C GLY A 148 50.92 -34.85 0.35
N LEU A 149 51.83 -34.99 1.30
CA LEU A 149 53.28 -34.78 1.22
C LEU A 149 53.95 -35.62 0.13
#